data_AF-A0A0P7WDX9-F1
#
_entry.id   AF-A0A0P7WDX9-F1
#
_cell.length_a   1.000
_cell.length_b   1.000
_cell.length_c   1.000
_cell.angle_alpha   90.00
_cell.angle_beta   90.00
_cell.angle_gamma   90.00
#
_symmetry.space_group_name_H-M   'P 1'
#
loop_
_entity.id
_entity.type
_entity.pdbx_description
1 polymer ?
#
loop_
_entity_poly.entity_id
_entity_poly.type
_entity_poly.pdbx_seq_one_letter_code
_entity_poly.pdbx_strand_id
1 'polypeptide(L)'
;MKDPRDFNTPEGQILGPEHVDNLARAVLALTREVAVLTDRVMVIETLLEREGVVSVEAIDTFAPDAAFQQRTDAAMTKITAGVVAALQGTDRD
;
A
#
# COMPACT_ATOMS: atom_id res chain seq x y z
N MET A 1 38.99 -6.66 13.34
CA MET A 1 38.09 -5.58 12.89
C MET A 1 36.81 -6.25 12.44
N LYS A 2 35.65 -5.92 13.03
CA LYS A 2 34.36 -6.54 12.67
C LYS A 2 33.96 -6.08 11.26
N ASP A 3 33.50 -6.98 10.39
CA ASP A 3 33.10 -6.62 9.03
C ASP A 3 31.83 -5.74 9.13
N PRO A 4 31.81 -4.52 8.56
CA PRO A 4 30.64 -3.64 8.62
C PRO A 4 29.38 -4.23 7.97
N ARG A 5 29.49 -5.35 7.24
CA ARG A 5 28.36 -6.11 6.67
C ARG A 5 27.72 -7.10 7.63
N ASP A 6 28.32 -7.36 8.79
CA ASP A 6 27.82 -8.30 9.81
C ASP A 6 26.51 -7.84 10.49
N PHE A 7 26.04 -6.62 10.21
CA PHE A 7 24.80 -6.06 10.77
C PHE A 7 23.58 -6.24 9.86
N ASN A 8 23.74 -6.83 8.67
CA ASN A 8 22.67 -6.92 7.66
C ASN A 8 22.30 -8.38 7.31
N THR A 9 22.16 -9.23 8.32
CA THR A 9 21.52 -10.54 8.18
C THR A 9 20.13 -10.46 8.79
N PRO A 10 19.07 -10.25 7.98
CA PRO A 10 17.71 -10.45 8.46
C PRO A 10 17.57 -11.89 8.98
N GLU A 11 16.80 -12.08 10.06
CA GLU A 11 16.66 -13.36 10.78
C GLU A 11 16.10 -14.51 9.91
N GLY A 12 15.66 -14.22 8.69
CA GLY A 12 15.40 -15.18 7.62
C GLY A 12 15.40 -14.50 6.25
N GLN A 13 15.89 -15.21 5.22
CA GLN A 13 15.79 -14.75 3.83
C GLN A 13 14.36 -15.04 3.33
N ILE A 14 13.47 -14.05 3.46
CA ILE A 14 12.04 -14.19 3.10
C ILE A 14 11.86 -14.47 1.60
N LEU A 15 12.76 -13.96 0.75
CA LEU A 15 12.76 -14.18 -0.69
C LEU A 15 14.15 -14.65 -1.15
N GLY A 16 14.29 -15.94 -1.46
CA GLY A 16 15.47 -16.50 -2.10
C GLY A 16 15.61 -16.06 -3.57
N PRO A 17 16.80 -16.22 -4.19
CA PRO A 17 17.04 -15.85 -5.59
C PRO A 17 16.03 -16.46 -6.59
N GLU A 18 15.53 -17.65 -6.30
CA GLU A 18 14.51 -18.38 -7.08
C GLU A 18 13.11 -17.73 -7.04
N HIS A 19 12.89 -16.77 -6.13
CA HIS A 19 11.61 -16.07 -5.98
C HIS A 19 11.59 -14.68 -6.64
N VAL A 20 12.68 -14.26 -7.27
CA VAL A 20 12.81 -12.93 -7.89
C VAL A 20 11.75 -12.70 -8.99
N ASP A 21 11.49 -13.70 -9.82
CA ASP A 21 10.46 -13.59 -10.88
C ASP A 21 9.04 -13.50 -10.29
N ASN A 22 8.77 -14.19 -9.18
CA ASN A 22 7.50 -14.11 -8.49
C ASN A 22 7.30 -12.74 -7.83
N LEU A 23 8.35 -12.17 -7.24
CA LEU A 23 8.33 -10.81 -6.73
C LEU A 23 8.08 -9.80 -7.84
N ALA A 24 8.77 -9.94 -8.99
CA ALA A 24 8.56 -9.05 -10.14
C ALA A 24 7.10 -9.09 -10.62
N ARG A 25 6.51 -10.28 -10.73
CA ARG A 25 5.08 -10.43 -11.07
C ARG A 25 4.16 -9.78 -10.04
N ALA A 26 4.44 -9.97 -8.74
CA ALA A 26 3.64 -9.38 -7.66
C ALA A 26 3.70 -7.84 -7.68
N VAL A 27 4.89 -7.26 -7.89
CA VAL A 27 5.08 -5.81 -8.01
C VAL A 27 4.34 -5.25 -9.23
N LEU A 28 4.42 -5.92 -10.37
CA LEU A 28 3.71 -5.50 -11.59
C LEU A 28 2.19 -5.57 -11.40
N ALA A 29 1.69 -6.64 -10.78
CA ALA A 29 0.27 -6.77 -10.45
C ALA A 29 -0.19 -5.66 -9.50
N LEU A 30 0.55 -5.42 -8.41
CA LEU A 30 0.24 -4.35 -7.46
C LEU A 30 0.24 -2.97 -8.13
N THR A 31 1.21 -2.71 -9.02
CA THR A 31 1.28 -1.46 -9.78
C THR A 31 0.02 -1.25 -10.64
N ARG A 32 -0.47 -2.32 -11.27
CA ARG A 32 -1.72 -2.28 -12.05
C ARG A 32 -2.93 -1.96 -11.15
N GLU A 33 -3.03 -2.60 -10.00
CA GLU A 33 -4.12 -2.33 -9.05
C GLU A 33 -4.07 -0.89 -8.52
N VAL A 34 -2.88 -0.36 -8.22
CA VAL A 34 -2.71 1.05 -7.82
C VAL A 34 -3.17 1.97 -8.94
N ALA A 35 -2.81 1.70 -10.20
CA ALA A 35 -3.26 2.51 -11.33
C ALA A 35 -4.79 2.51 -11.48
N VAL A 36 -5.45 1.36 -11.28
CA VAL A 36 -6.92 1.26 -11.28
C VAL A 36 -7.54 2.06 -10.13
N LEU A 37 -6.95 2.01 -8.94
CA LEU A 37 -7.42 2.81 -7.80
C LEU A 37 -7.25 4.32 -8.05
N THR A 38 -6.13 4.73 -8.64
CA THR A 38 -5.89 6.13 -9.03
C THR A 38 -6.93 6.59 -10.05
N ASP A 39 -7.19 5.82 -11.10
CA ASP A 39 -8.24 6.11 -12.08
C ASP A 39 -9.61 6.28 -11.42
N ARG A 40 -9.97 5.34 -10.54
CA ARG A 40 -11.24 5.38 -9.83
C ARG A 40 -11.37 6.60 -8.92
N VAL A 41 -10.30 7.01 -8.23
CA VAL A 41 -10.29 8.23 -7.41
C VAL A 41 -10.48 9.46 -8.29
N MET A 42 -9.75 9.60 -9.39
CA MET A 42 -9.93 10.72 -10.33
C MET A 42 -11.37 10.82 -10.87
N VAL A 43 -11.98 9.68 -11.19
CA VAL A 43 -13.39 9.62 -11.63
C VAL A 43 -14.33 10.08 -10.52
N ILE A 44 -14.11 9.63 -9.27
CA ILE A 44 -14.94 10.03 -8.13
C ILE A 44 -14.82 11.54 -7.87
N GLU A 45 -13.61 12.08 -7.85
CA GLU A 45 -13.35 13.51 -7.66
C GLU A 45 -14.04 14.35 -8.74
N THR A 46 -13.88 13.95 -10.01
CA THR A 46 -14.53 14.61 -11.14
C THR A 46 -16.05 14.58 -11.05
N LEU A 47 -16.63 13.44 -10.65
CA LEU A 47 -18.08 13.31 -10.50
C LEU A 47 -18.60 14.15 -9.34
N LEU A 48 -17.92 14.14 -8.19
CA LEU A 48 -18.34 14.94 -7.03
C LEU A 48 -18.29 16.44 -7.32
N GLU A 49 -17.27 16.90 -8.05
CA GLU A 49 -17.18 18.31 -8.45
C GLU A 49 -18.26 18.68 -9.46
N ARG A 50 -18.48 17.83 -10.48
CA ARG A 50 -19.53 18.03 -11.47
C ARG A 50 -20.93 18.10 -10.85
N GLU A 51 -21.20 17.29 -9.83
CA GLU A 51 -22.48 17.29 -9.12
C GLU A 51 -22.55 18.39 -8.02
N GLY A 52 -21.51 19.20 -7.87
CA GLY A 52 -21.47 20.32 -6.92
C GLY A 52 -21.40 19.89 -5.45
N VAL A 53 -20.93 18.67 -5.16
CA VAL A 53 -20.85 18.11 -3.80
C VAL A 53 -19.58 18.54 -3.08
N VAL A 54 -18.43 18.44 -3.74
CA VAL A 54 -17.12 18.87 -3.23
C VAL A 54 -16.25 19.32 -4.40
N SER A 55 -15.46 20.38 -4.26
CA SER A 55 -14.49 20.78 -5.29
C SER A 55 -13.21 19.98 -5.18
N VAL A 56 -12.48 19.85 -6.29
CA VAL A 56 -11.15 19.21 -6.27
C VAL A 56 -10.20 19.97 -5.32
N GLU A 57 -10.25 21.30 -5.31
CA GLU A 57 -9.47 22.14 -4.39
C GLU A 57 -9.77 21.85 -2.90
N ALA A 58 -11.03 21.58 -2.56
CA ALA A 58 -11.41 21.25 -1.19
C ALA A 58 -10.86 19.88 -0.76
N ILE A 59 -10.66 18.95 -1.70
CA ILE A 59 -9.98 17.67 -1.44
C ILE A 59 -8.48 17.89 -1.25
N ASP A 60 -7.83 18.65 -2.14
CA ASP A 60 -6.38 18.93 -2.08
C ASP A 60 -5.96 19.69 -0.82
N THR A 61 -6.85 20.54 -0.31
CA THR A 61 -6.61 21.35 0.90
C THR A 61 -7.19 20.74 2.16
N PHE A 62 -7.82 19.56 2.08
CA PHE A 62 -8.41 18.91 3.24
C PHE A 62 -7.35 18.58 4.30
N ALA A 63 -7.51 19.14 5.49
CA ALA A 63 -6.69 18.84 6.64
C ALA A 63 -7.42 17.85 7.56
N PRO A 64 -6.94 16.60 7.70
CA PRO A 64 -7.54 15.62 8.59
C PRO A 64 -7.50 16.06 10.04
N ASP A 65 -8.59 15.84 10.77
CA ASP A 65 -8.57 15.91 12.22
C ASP A 65 -7.98 14.63 12.83
N ALA A 66 -7.74 14.67 14.15
CA ALA A 66 -7.15 13.54 14.87
C ALA A 66 -8.02 12.26 14.80
N ALA A 67 -9.34 12.40 14.74
CA ALA A 67 -10.25 11.26 14.68
C ALA A 67 -10.23 10.59 13.29
N PHE A 68 -10.17 11.39 12.23
CA PHE A 68 -10.01 10.94 10.87
C PHE A 68 -8.65 10.24 10.67
N GLN A 69 -7.58 10.83 11.20
CA GLN A 69 -6.24 10.23 11.12
C GLN A 69 -6.19 8.87 11.80
N GLN A 70 -6.72 8.75 13.02
CA GLN A 70 -6.76 7.46 13.73
C GLN A 70 -7.53 6.38 12.95
N ARG A 71 -8.65 6.74 12.31
CA ARG A 71 -9.44 5.82 11.51
C ARG A 71 -8.68 5.34 10.26
N THR A 72 -7.97 6.25 9.59
CA THR A 72 -7.20 5.91 8.38
C THR A 72 -5.96 5.09 8.70
N ASP A 73 -5.25 5.40 9.79
CA ASP A 73 -4.11 4.61 10.28
C ASP A 73 -4.52 3.17 10.62
N ALA A 74 -5.67 2.98 11.28
CA ALA A 74 -6.21 1.66 11.60
C ALA A 74 -6.56 0.87 10.32
N ALA A 75 -7.16 1.54 9.33
CA ALA A 75 -7.47 0.93 8.04
C ALA A 75 -6.20 0.51 7.28
N MET A 76 -5.18 1.38 7.23
CA MET A 76 -3.89 1.10 6.60
C MET A 76 -3.16 -0.05 7.29
N THR A 77 -3.15 -0.08 8.61
CA THR A 77 -2.53 -1.17 9.38
C THR A 77 -3.14 -2.52 9.01
N LYS A 78 -4.48 -2.59 8.89
CA LYS A 78 -5.19 -3.82 8.50
C LYS A 78 -4.80 -4.28 7.10
N ILE A 79 -4.72 -3.36 6.14
CA ILE A 79 -4.36 -3.67 4.75
C ILE A 79 -2.92 -4.17 4.69
N THR A 80 -1.98 -3.45 5.29
CA THR A 80 -0.56 -3.82 5.31
C THR A 80 -0.34 -5.17 6.01
N ALA A 81 -1.01 -5.42 7.13
CA ALA A 81 -0.94 -6.70 7.83
C ALA A 81 -1.41 -7.87 6.96
N GLY A 82 -2.51 -7.69 6.20
CA GLY A 82 -3.00 -8.70 5.26
C GLY A 82 -2.02 -9.00 4.14
N VAL A 83 -1.40 -7.97 3.56
CA VAL A 83 -0.37 -8.14 2.52
C VAL A 83 0.87 -8.87 3.06
N VAL A 84 1.32 -8.52 4.27
CA VAL A 84 2.47 -9.18 4.90
C VAL A 84 2.17 -10.65 5.18
N ALA A 85 0.98 -10.99 5.68
CA ALA A 85 0.58 -12.38 5.92
C ALA A 85 0.55 -13.21 4.62
N ALA A 86 -0.05 -12.68 3.55
CA ALA A 86 -0.09 -13.35 2.26
C ALA A 86 1.31 -13.60 1.68
N LEU A 87 2.23 -12.62 1.81
CA LEU A 87 3.62 -12.75 1.34
C LEU A 87 4.46 -13.72 2.19
N GLN A 88 4.13 -13.91 3.46
CA GLN A 88 4.78 -14.87 4.36
C GLN A 88 4.23 -16.30 4.21
N GLY A 89 3.25 -16.51 3.33
CA GLY A 89 2.62 -17.81 3.12
C GLY A 89 1.84 -18.31 4.35
N THR A 90 1.38 -17.39 5.22
CA THR A 90 0.54 -17.74 6.38
C THR A 90 -0.95 -17.86 6.03
N ASP A 91 -1.32 -17.74 4.75
CA ASP A 91 -2.58 -18.29 4.25
C ASP A 91 -2.54 -19.82 4.31
N ARG A 92 -2.85 -20.36 5.49
CA ARG A 92 -3.31 -21.74 5.66
C ARG A 92 -4.83 -21.75 5.52
N ASP A 93 -5.27 -22.48 4.48
CA ASP A 93 -6.58 -23.11 4.26
C ASP A 93 -7.86 -22.33 4.62
#